data_AF-A0A934EGB2-F1
#
_entry.id   AF-A0A934EGB2-F1
#
_cell.length_a   1.000
_cell.length_b   1.000
_cell.length_c   1.000
_cell.angle_alpha   90.00
_cell.angle_beta   90.00
_cell.angle_gamma   90.00
#
_symmetry.space_group_name_H-M   'P 1'
#
loop_
_entity.id
_entity.type
_entity.pdbx_description
1 polymer ?
#
loop_
_entity_poly.entity_id
_entity_poly.type
_entity_poly.pdbx_seq_one_letter_code
_entity_poly.pdbx_strand_id
1 'polypeptide(L)'
;MANKAHEKIRRHGKVHTLPPEIRKEVDDLLTEPGTTYEDIAEFLKAKGHDIGKSSIGRYGKDYLSTYQRLRIVEDQARTLVSEAGEGLVLDEAGGKLVAQRLIEILMSSDIDIADNPKLLSAFASMQKANIAREKLKADLKDRVVKTADDVTKIAKKSGLSEDAAAQIRNKILGISK
;
A
#
# COMPACT_ATOMS: atom_id res chain seq x y z
N MET A 1 -3.05 -20.89 50.24
CA MET A 1 -2.64 -19.51 49.89
C MET A 1 -2.44 -19.45 48.38
N ALA A 2 -3.26 -18.69 47.66
CA ALA A 2 -3.22 -18.62 46.20
C ALA A 2 -2.12 -17.63 45.75
N ASN A 3 -1.13 -18.14 45.03
CA ASN A 3 -0.05 -17.34 44.45
C ASN A 3 -0.63 -16.53 43.28
N LYS A 4 -0.88 -15.24 43.50
CA LYS A 4 -1.30 -14.31 42.42
C LYS A 4 -0.14 -14.20 41.44
N ALA A 5 -0.26 -14.86 40.30
CA ALA A 5 0.56 -14.56 39.14
C ALA A 5 0.40 -13.08 38.82
N HIS A 6 1.46 -12.29 39.04
CA HIS A 6 1.52 -10.93 38.55
C HIS A 6 1.53 -11.01 37.02
N GLU A 7 0.36 -10.81 36.42
CA GLU A 7 0.22 -10.57 34.99
C GLU A 7 1.08 -9.35 34.66
N LYS A 8 2.24 -9.61 34.08
CA LYS A 8 3.23 -8.59 33.73
C LYS A 8 2.67 -7.83 32.54
N ILE A 9 1.82 -6.84 32.82
CA ILE A 9 1.34 -5.86 31.83
C ILE A 9 2.59 -5.36 31.10
N ARG A 10 2.76 -5.74 29.83
CA ARG A 10 3.77 -5.15 28.96
C ARG A 10 3.40 -3.68 28.86
N ARG A 11 4.03 -2.85 29.69
CA ARG A 11 3.88 -1.40 29.61
C ARG A 11 4.27 -1.01 28.19
N HIS A 12 3.30 -0.55 27.39
CA HIS A 12 3.59 0.07 26.11
C HIS A 12 4.74 1.08 26.33
N GLY A 13 5.83 0.93 25.58
CA GLY A 13 7.04 1.74 25.76
C GLY A 13 6.73 3.24 25.69
N LYS A 14 7.52 4.07 26.38
CA LYS A 14 7.33 5.53 26.48
C LYS A 14 7.15 6.25 25.14
N VAL A 15 7.69 5.70 24.05
CA VAL A 15 7.51 6.26 22.70
C VAL A 15 6.06 6.12 22.21
N HIS A 16 5.34 5.05 22.60
CA HIS A 16 3.93 4.86 22.22
C HIS A 16 2.99 5.86 22.89
N THR A 17 3.39 6.46 24.02
CA THR A 17 2.60 7.46 24.74
C THR A 17 2.79 8.87 24.21
N LEU A 18 3.68 9.07 23.22
CA LEU A 18 3.85 10.37 22.56
C LEU A 18 2.60 10.74 21.76
N PRO A 19 2.32 12.05 21.60
CA PRO A 19 1.33 12.52 20.64
C PRO A 19 1.60 11.95 19.24
N PRO A 20 0.56 11.62 18.44
CA PRO A 20 0.74 11.00 17.12
C PRO A 20 1.71 11.74 16.21
N GLU A 21 1.66 13.07 16.18
CA GLU A 21 2.54 13.91 15.35
C GLU A 21 4.01 13.76 15.77
N ILE A 22 4.30 13.81 17.08
CA ILE A 22 5.67 13.67 17.59
C ILE A 22 6.20 12.25 17.37
N ARG A 23 5.35 11.24 17.53
CA ARG A 23 5.72 9.85 17.23
C ARG A 23 6.06 9.67 15.75
N LYS A 24 5.32 10.32 14.85
CA LYS A 24 5.61 10.31 13.42
C LYS A 24 6.98 10.93 13.12
N GLU A 25 7.33 12.03 13.76
CA GLU A 25 8.66 12.62 13.58
C GLU A 25 9.78 11.68 14.09
N VAL A 26 9.54 10.94 15.18
CA VAL A 26 10.46 9.89 15.64
C VAL A 26 10.58 8.76 14.62
N ASP A 27 9.46 8.35 14.02
CA ASP A 27 9.41 7.33 12.97
C ASP A 27 10.23 7.76 11.73
N ASP A 28 10.08 9.00 11.29
CA ASP A 28 10.84 9.56 10.16
C ASP A 28 12.34 9.60 10.47
N LEU A 29 12.72 10.12 11.65
CA LEU A 29 14.11 10.18 12.12
C LEU A 29 14.75 8.79 12.25
N LEU A 30 13.99 7.76 12.64
CA LEU A 30 14.49 6.39 12.72
C LEU A 30 14.88 5.82 11.35
N THR A 31 14.27 6.30 10.27
CA THR A 31 14.55 5.86 8.90
C THR A 31 15.61 6.70 8.19
N GLU A 32 15.98 7.85 8.78
CA GLU A 32 16.94 8.78 8.22
C GLU A 32 18.38 8.24 8.34
N PRO A 33 19.14 8.13 7.24
CA PRO A 33 20.52 7.69 7.28
C PRO A 33 21.40 8.61 8.15
N GLY A 34 22.07 8.03 9.14
CA GLY A 34 23.02 8.76 9.99
C GLY A 34 22.44 9.24 11.32
N THR A 35 21.12 9.17 11.51
CA THR A 35 20.48 9.54 12.78
C THR A 35 20.69 8.48 13.85
N THR A 36 21.16 8.88 15.03
CA THR A 36 21.38 7.99 16.18
C THR A 36 20.23 8.05 17.18
N TYR A 37 20.14 7.05 18.08
CA TYR A 37 19.12 7.08 19.14
C TYR A 37 19.36 8.21 20.16
N GLU A 38 20.60 8.66 20.29
CA GLU A 38 21.01 9.83 21.06
C GLU A 38 20.43 11.12 20.43
N ASP A 39 20.56 11.29 19.11
CA ASP A 39 20.01 12.47 18.40
C ASP A 39 18.48 12.55 18.58
N ILE A 40 17.79 11.41 18.47
CA ILE A 40 16.34 11.33 18.66
C ILE A 40 15.96 11.65 20.12
N ALA A 41 16.78 11.24 21.09
CA ALA A 41 16.54 11.56 22.50
C ALA A 41 16.69 13.06 22.77
N GLU A 42 17.68 13.72 22.17
CA GLU A 42 17.89 15.16 22.24
C GLU A 42 16.73 15.94 21.58
N PHE A 43 16.31 15.49 20.40
CA PHE A 43 15.13 16.02 19.70
C PHE A 43 13.87 15.95 20.57
N LEU A 44 13.58 14.79 21.17
CA LEU A 44 12.43 14.62 22.06
C LEU A 44 12.52 15.51 23.30
N LYS A 45 13.72 15.65 23.88
CA LYS A 45 13.96 16.51 25.03
C LYS A 45 13.72 17.98 24.70
N ALA A 46 14.15 18.45 23.53
CA ALA A 46 13.89 19.81 23.05
C ALA A 46 12.38 20.09 22.88
N LYS A 47 11.59 19.06 22.58
CA LYS A 47 10.12 19.13 22.50
C LYS A 47 9.40 18.89 23.84
N GLY A 48 10.13 18.82 24.95
CA GLY A 48 9.56 18.64 26.29
C GLY A 48 9.23 17.19 26.67
N HIS A 49 9.75 16.21 25.93
CA HIS A 49 9.57 14.79 26.19
C HIS A 49 10.85 14.12 26.69
N ASP A 50 10.91 13.78 27.97
CA ASP A 50 12.06 13.09 28.57
C ASP A 50 12.01 11.57 28.30
N ILE A 51 12.52 11.17 27.13
CA ILE A 51 12.62 9.78 26.69
C ILE A 51 14.07 9.46 26.32
N GLY A 52 14.72 8.65 27.13
CA GLY A 52 16.10 8.23 26.88
C GLY A 52 16.27 7.21 25.74
N LYS A 53 17.47 7.18 25.16
CA LYS A 53 17.90 6.32 24.04
C LYS A 53 17.49 4.86 24.13
N SER A 54 17.51 4.24 25.31
CA SER A 54 17.14 2.82 25.45
C SER A 54 15.65 2.57 25.21
N SER A 55 14.79 3.55 25.49
CA SER A 55 13.36 3.46 25.16
C SER A 55 13.12 3.62 23.68
N ILE A 56 13.88 4.51 23.04
CA ILE A 56 13.87 4.73 21.59
C ILE A 56 14.39 3.49 20.87
N GLY A 57 15.55 2.94 21.26
CA GLY A 57 16.12 1.76 20.59
C GLY A 57 15.25 0.50 20.66
N ARG A 58 14.49 0.30 21.76
CA ARG A 58 13.49 -0.79 21.82
C ARG A 58 12.36 -0.57 20.83
N TYR A 59 11.82 0.65 20.79
CA TYR A 59 10.77 1.03 19.84
C TYR A 59 11.27 0.95 18.39
N GLY A 60 12.44 1.53 18.12
CA GLY A 60 13.10 1.59 16.83
C GLY A 60 13.41 0.23 16.26
N LYS A 61 13.80 -0.76 17.09
CA LYS A 61 14.00 -2.14 16.62
C LYS A 61 12.72 -2.73 16.01
N ASP A 62 11.58 -2.60 16.71
CA ASP A 62 10.31 -3.14 16.25
C ASP A 62 9.77 -2.35 15.05
N TYR A 63 9.91 -1.02 15.09
CA TYR A 63 9.54 -0.11 14.01
C TYR A 63 10.34 -0.39 12.74
N LEU A 64 11.68 -0.40 12.81
CA LEU A 64 12.56 -0.66 11.67
C LEU A 64 12.33 -2.04 11.06
N SER A 65 12.09 -3.06 11.89
CA SER A 65 11.73 -4.39 11.39
C SER A 65 10.43 -4.38 10.59
N THR A 66 9.43 -3.62 11.04
CA THR A 66 8.14 -3.47 10.34
C THR A 66 8.30 -2.64 9.07
N TYR A 67 9.02 -1.54 9.15
CA TYR A 67 9.34 -0.65 8.03
C TYR A 67 10.10 -1.40 6.91
N GLN A 68 11.11 -2.21 7.26
CA GLN A 68 11.84 -3.04 6.31
C GLN A 68 10.92 -4.05 5.61
N ARG A 69 10.03 -4.72 6.35
CA ARG A 69 9.04 -5.62 5.74
C ARG A 69 8.13 -4.88 4.77
N LEU A 70 7.67 -3.67 5.13
CA LEU A 70 6.83 -2.86 4.26
C LEU A 70 7.58 -2.44 2.99
N ARG A 71 8.85 -2.02 3.09
CA ARG A 71 9.67 -1.70 1.91
C ARG A 71 9.85 -2.90 0.98
N ILE A 72 10.11 -4.10 1.52
CA ILE A 72 10.20 -5.32 0.70
C ILE A 72 8.87 -5.56 -0.04
N VAL A 73 7.74 -5.41 0.65
CA VAL A 73 6.40 -5.52 0.04
C VAL A 73 6.21 -4.46 -1.04
N GLU A 74 6.58 -3.20 -0.81
CA GLU A 74 6.49 -2.11 -1.78
C GLU A 74 7.39 -2.32 -3.01
N ASP A 75 8.61 -2.83 -2.83
CA ASP A 75 9.53 -3.13 -3.92
C ASP A 75 9.06 -4.33 -4.75
N GLN A 76 8.56 -5.38 -4.09
CA GLN A 76 7.92 -6.52 -4.76
C GLN A 76 6.68 -6.05 -5.52
N ALA A 77 5.86 -5.21 -4.90
CA ALA A 77 4.69 -4.60 -5.51
C ALA A 77 5.03 -3.82 -6.78
N ARG A 78 6.07 -2.98 -6.71
CA ARG A 78 6.58 -2.21 -7.85
C ARG A 78 7.04 -3.11 -8.99
N THR A 79 7.68 -4.22 -8.68
CA THR A 79 8.14 -5.21 -9.67
C THR A 79 6.98 -5.92 -10.38
N LEU A 80 5.88 -6.16 -9.65
CA LEU A 80 4.68 -6.82 -10.17
C LEU A 80 3.78 -5.90 -11.02
N VAL A 81 4.05 -4.60 -11.04
CA VAL A 81 3.34 -3.63 -11.86
C VAL A 81 4.20 -3.29 -13.06
N SER A 82 4.11 -4.13 -14.09
CA SER A 82 4.51 -3.77 -15.45
C SER A 82 3.45 -2.81 -16.03
N GLU A 83 3.88 -1.60 -16.38
CA GLU A 83 3.15 -0.65 -17.25
C GLU A 83 1.72 -0.23 -16.82
N ALA A 84 1.55 0.39 -15.64
CA ALA A 84 0.38 1.25 -15.38
C ALA A 84 0.68 2.30 -14.27
N GLY A 85 0.17 3.53 -14.44
CA GLY A 85 0.54 4.73 -13.68
C GLY A 85 0.29 4.75 -12.16
N GLU A 86 0.87 5.77 -11.53
CA GLU A 86 1.35 5.86 -10.13
C GLU A 86 0.32 5.68 -8.99
N GLY A 87 -0.99 5.69 -9.26
CA GLY A 87 -2.01 5.71 -8.20
C GLY A 87 -2.68 4.37 -7.86
N LEU A 88 -2.87 3.48 -8.85
CA LEU A 88 -3.57 2.19 -8.69
C LEU A 88 -2.63 1.02 -8.32
N VAL A 89 -1.33 1.32 -8.19
CA VAL A 89 -0.22 0.36 -8.09
C VAL A 89 -0.22 -0.38 -6.76
N LEU A 90 -0.53 0.29 -5.65
CA LEU A 90 -0.38 -0.27 -4.30
C LEU A 90 -1.49 -1.27 -3.93
N ASP A 91 -2.76 -0.95 -4.19
CA ASP A 91 -3.86 -1.88 -3.90
C ASP A 91 -3.82 -3.10 -4.84
N GLU A 92 -3.53 -2.89 -6.12
CA GLU A 92 -3.37 -3.96 -7.10
C GLU A 92 -2.19 -4.86 -6.75
N ALA A 93 -1.07 -4.27 -6.33
CA ALA A 93 0.07 -5.04 -5.93
C ALA A 93 -0.10 -5.72 -4.56
N GLY A 94 -0.79 -5.09 -3.61
CA GLY A 94 -1.17 -5.71 -2.34
C GLY A 94 -2.00 -6.97 -2.57
N GLY A 95 -2.97 -6.92 -3.47
CA GLY A 95 -3.74 -8.10 -3.89
C GLY A 95 -2.88 -9.19 -4.53
N LYS A 96 -1.92 -8.83 -5.40
CA LYS A 96 -0.98 -9.79 -6.01
C LYS A 96 -0.05 -10.43 -4.98
N LEU A 97 0.43 -9.67 -3.99
CA LEU A 97 1.29 -10.20 -2.93
C LEU A 97 0.54 -11.15 -2.00
N VAL A 98 -0.70 -10.83 -1.63
CA VAL A 98 -1.57 -11.76 -0.88
C VAL A 98 -1.79 -13.05 -1.68
N ALA A 99 -2.09 -12.95 -2.97
CA ALA A 99 -2.23 -14.12 -3.85
C ALA A 99 -0.94 -14.95 -3.91
N GLN A 100 0.23 -14.31 -4.06
CA GLN A 100 1.52 -14.99 -4.07
C GLN A 100 1.78 -15.74 -2.76
N ARG A 101 1.54 -15.12 -1.60
CA ARG A 101 1.70 -15.79 -0.30
C ARG A 101 0.75 -16.96 -0.12
N LEU A 102 -0.48 -16.85 -0.60
CA LEU A 102 -1.43 -17.96 -0.61
C LEU A 102 -0.95 -19.12 -1.48
N ILE A 103 -0.38 -18.83 -2.65
CA ILE A 103 0.21 -19.85 -3.53
C ILE A 103 1.43 -20.50 -2.85
N GLU A 104 2.31 -19.72 -2.22
CA GLU A 104 3.46 -20.24 -1.47
C GLU A 104 3.00 -21.20 -0.35
N ILE A 105 1.95 -20.82 0.40
CA ILE A 105 1.36 -21.67 1.44
C ILE A 105 0.78 -22.96 0.86
N LEU A 106 0.08 -22.89 -0.28
CA LEU A 106 -0.43 -24.08 -0.99
C LEU A 106 0.70 -25.02 -1.43
N MET A 107 1.83 -24.45 -1.87
CA MET A 107 2.97 -25.20 -2.37
C MET A 107 3.83 -25.79 -1.24
N SER A 108 3.84 -25.19 -0.04
CA SER A 108 4.74 -25.59 1.05
C SER A 108 4.27 -26.82 1.86
N SER A 109 3.15 -27.45 1.50
CA SER A 109 2.64 -28.72 2.08
C SER A 109 2.29 -28.74 3.58
N ASP A 110 2.67 -27.72 4.37
CA ASP A 110 2.44 -27.67 5.83
C ASP A 110 1.05 -27.14 6.25
N ILE A 111 0.29 -26.55 5.33
CA ILE A 111 -1.06 -26.05 5.59
C ILE A 111 -1.98 -26.57 4.49
N ASP A 112 -2.90 -27.47 4.84
CA ASP A 112 -4.03 -27.75 3.97
C ASP A 112 -4.99 -26.55 4.03
N ILE A 113 -5.10 -25.81 2.92
CA ILE A 113 -6.01 -24.68 2.83
C ILE A 113 -7.48 -25.15 2.93
N ALA A 114 -7.78 -26.41 2.60
CA ALA A 114 -9.11 -27.00 2.83
C ALA A 114 -9.50 -26.97 4.32
N ASP A 115 -8.52 -27.11 5.22
CA ASP A 115 -8.72 -27.03 6.66
C ASP A 115 -8.81 -25.59 7.19
N ASN A 116 -8.74 -24.60 6.30
CA ASN A 116 -8.85 -23.18 6.64
C ASN A 116 -9.98 -22.46 5.87
N PRO A 117 -11.26 -22.69 6.24
CA PRO A 117 -12.42 -22.08 5.56
C PRO A 117 -12.40 -20.54 5.51
N LYS A 118 -11.81 -19.91 6.53
CA LYS A 118 -11.64 -18.44 6.58
C LYS A 118 -10.67 -17.95 5.50
N LEU A 119 -9.58 -18.67 5.27
CA LEU A 119 -8.60 -18.34 4.23
C LEU A 119 -9.21 -18.54 2.84
N LEU A 120 -9.93 -19.65 2.63
CA LEU A 120 -10.66 -19.93 1.39
C LEU A 120 -11.70 -18.85 1.06
N SER A 121 -12.52 -18.46 2.03
CA SER A 121 -13.54 -17.43 1.84
C SER A 121 -12.95 -16.04 1.60
N ALA A 122 -11.83 -15.70 2.24
CA ALA A 122 -11.08 -14.48 1.96
C ALA A 122 -10.52 -14.48 0.54
N PHE A 123 -9.91 -15.58 0.09
CA PHE A 123 -9.41 -15.74 -1.28
C PHE A 123 -10.55 -15.63 -2.31
N ALA A 124 -11.66 -16.32 -2.09
CA ALA A 124 -12.82 -16.25 -2.99
C ALA A 124 -13.40 -14.82 -3.08
N SER A 125 -13.45 -14.10 -1.96
CA SER A 125 -13.90 -12.70 -1.92
C SER A 125 -12.95 -11.79 -2.69
N MET A 126 -11.63 -12.00 -2.56
CA MET A 126 -10.61 -11.29 -3.33
C MET A 126 -10.75 -11.55 -4.85
N GLN A 127 -10.98 -12.80 -5.26
CA GLN A 127 -11.21 -13.12 -6.68
C GLN A 127 -12.46 -12.43 -7.22
N LYS A 128 -13.56 -12.39 -6.44
CA LYS A 128 -14.76 -11.64 -6.81
C LYS A 128 -14.48 -10.14 -6.98
N ALA A 129 -13.70 -9.55 -6.06
CA ALA A 129 -13.30 -8.15 -6.16
C ALA A 129 -12.44 -7.88 -7.40
N ASN A 130 -11.49 -8.77 -7.72
CA ASN A 130 -10.69 -8.66 -8.94
C ASN A 130 -11.56 -8.70 -10.20
N ILE A 131 -12.50 -9.64 -10.29
CA ILE A 131 -13.44 -9.72 -11.42
C ILE A 131 -14.27 -8.44 -11.54
N ALA A 132 -14.79 -7.91 -10.42
CA ALA A 132 -15.55 -6.67 -10.43
C ALA A 132 -14.69 -5.48 -10.91
N ARG A 133 -13.42 -5.42 -10.48
CA ARG A 133 -12.48 -4.38 -10.92
C ARG A 133 -12.18 -4.48 -12.41
N GLU A 134 -11.94 -5.68 -12.94
CA GLU A 134 -11.67 -5.86 -14.37
C GLU A 134 -12.91 -5.53 -15.23
N LYS A 135 -14.11 -5.87 -14.74
CA LYS A 135 -15.36 -5.41 -15.38
C LYS A 135 -15.47 -3.89 -15.39
N LEU A 136 -15.17 -3.23 -14.26
CA LEU A 136 -15.20 -1.77 -14.18
C LEU A 136 -14.16 -1.13 -15.11
N LYS A 137 -12.95 -1.69 -15.19
CA LYS A 137 -11.91 -1.24 -16.14
C LYS A 137 -12.38 -1.39 -17.59
N ALA A 138 -13.01 -2.52 -17.93
CA ALA A 138 -13.57 -2.76 -19.27
C ALA A 138 -14.72 -1.77 -19.59
N ASP A 139 -15.67 -1.60 -18.67
CA ASP A 139 -16.80 -0.68 -18.82
C ASP A 139 -16.32 0.77 -18.98
N LEU A 140 -15.33 1.19 -18.21
CA LEU A 140 -14.73 2.51 -18.32
C LEU A 140 -14.06 2.68 -19.68
N LYS A 141 -13.27 1.70 -20.12
CA LYS A 141 -12.63 1.70 -21.45
C LYS A 141 -13.67 1.84 -22.57
N ASP A 142 -14.75 1.07 -22.51
CA ASP A 142 -15.83 1.12 -23.50
C ASP A 142 -16.54 2.48 -23.50
N ARG A 143 -16.81 3.05 -22.33
CA ARG A 143 -17.39 4.40 -22.22
C ARG A 143 -16.47 5.45 -22.82
N VAL A 144 -15.18 5.41 -22.48
CA VAL A 144 -14.17 6.35 -22.99
C VAL A 144 -14.07 6.25 -24.52
N VAL A 145 -14.05 5.05 -25.09
CA VAL A 145 -14.05 4.84 -26.55
C VAL A 145 -15.32 5.41 -27.19
N LYS A 146 -16.50 5.09 -26.65
CA LYS A 146 -17.78 5.62 -27.18
C LYS A 146 -17.81 7.15 -27.13
N THR A 147 -17.40 7.74 -26.01
CA THR A 147 -17.31 9.20 -25.86
C THR A 147 -16.32 9.80 -26.86
N ALA A 148 -15.15 9.18 -27.07
CA ALA A 148 -14.17 9.64 -28.05
C ALA A 148 -14.75 9.61 -29.47
N ASP A 149 -15.46 8.54 -29.84
CA ASP A 149 -16.10 8.40 -31.15
C ASP A 149 -17.24 9.42 -31.34
N ASP A 150 -18.05 9.67 -30.33
CA ASP A 150 -19.16 10.63 -30.39
C ASP A 150 -18.65 12.07 -30.48
N VAL A 151 -17.62 12.44 -29.71
CA VAL A 151 -16.94 13.74 -29.83
C VAL A 151 -16.35 13.90 -31.24
N THR A 152 -15.74 12.86 -31.79
CA THR A 152 -15.18 12.87 -33.16
C THR A 152 -16.28 13.11 -34.20
N LYS A 153 -17.45 12.46 -34.07
CA LYS A 153 -18.60 12.69 -34.96
C LYS A 153 -19.12 14.13 -34.87
N ILE A 154 -19.23 14.68 -33.66
CA ILE A 154 -19.68 16.07 -33.45
C ILE A 154 -18.67 17.03 -34.10
N ALA A 155 -17.38 16.84 -33.85
CA ALA A 155 -16.31 17.66 -34.42
C ALA A 155 -16.35 17.69 -35.96
N LYS A 156 -16.44 16.51 -36.60
CA LYS A 156 -16.57 16.41 -38.07
C LYS A 156 -17.83 17.12 -38.59
N LYS A 157 -18.97 16.98 -37.90
CA LYS A 157 -20.22 17.69 -38.26
C LYS A 157 -20.11 19.21 -38.13
N SER A 158 -19.30 19.69 -37.20
CA SER A 158 -19.00 21.12 -37.01
C SER A 158 -17.94 21.67 -37.97
N GLY A 159 -17.47 20.88 -38.95
CA GLY A 159 -16.56 21.33 -40.00
C GLY A 159 -15.07 21.16 -39.68
N LEU A 160 -14.69 20.42 -38.63
CA LEU A 160 -13.29 20.07 -38.40
C LEU A 160 -12.77 19.07 -39.46
N SER A 161 -11.49 19.20 -39.82
CA SER A 161 -10.81 18.24 -40.69
C SER A 161 -10.69 16.86 -40.05
N GLU A 162 -10.52 15.83 -40.88
CA GLU A 162 -10.36 14.45 -40.39
C GLU A 162 -9.15 14.30 -39.46
N ASP A 163 -8.04 14.97 -39.79
CA ASP A 163 -6.82 14.99 -38.97
C ASP A 163 -7.06 15.62 -37.60
N ALA A 164 -7.76 16.76 -37.53
CA ALA A 164 -8.06 17.42 -36.27
C ALA A 164 -8.97 16.55 -35.39
N ALA A 165 -9.97 15.89 -36.00
CA ALA A 165 -10.86 14.97 -35.30
C ALA A 165 -10.12 13.73 -34.77
N ALA A 166 -9.17 13.17 -35.55
CA ALA A 166 -8.33 12.05 -35.13
C ALA A 166 -7.40 12.44 -33.97
N GLN A 167 -6.82 13.64 -33.98
CA GLN A 167 -6.01 14.15 -32.87
C GLN A 167 -6.82 14.29 -31.58
N ILE A 168 -8.05 14.83 -31.66
CA ILE A 168 -8.95 14.92 -30.50
C ILE A 168 -9.25 13.53 -29.93
N ARG A 169 -9.57 12.57 -30.80
CA ARG A 169 -9.81 11.18 -30.41
C ARG A 169 -8.62 10.57 -29.68
N ASN A 170 -7.41 10.71 -30.24
CA ASN A 170 -6.20 10.14 -29.66
C ASN A 170 -5.84 10.77 -28.31
N LYS A 171 -6.13 12.07 -28.13
CA LYS A 171 -5.98 12.75 -26.83
C LYS A 171 -6.97 12.21 -25.80
N ILE A 172 -8.24 12.02 -26.16
CA ILE A 172 -9.26 11.47 -25.25
C ILE A 172 -8.90 10.04 -24.82
N LEU A 173 -8.38 9.24 -25.75
CA LEU A 173 -7.95 7.87 -25.47
C LEU A 173 -6.58 7.78 -24.75
N GLY A 174 -5.87 8.90 -24.59
CA GLY A 174 -4.52 8.91 -24.00
C GLY A 174 -3.46 8.19 -24.85
N ILE A 175 -3.68 8.05 -26.17
CA ILE A 175 -2.79 7.35 -27.11
C ILE A 175 -1.74 8.30 -27.70
N SER A 176 -1.99 9.62 -27.71
CA SER A 176 -1.02 10.62 -28.14
C SER A 176 -0.42 11.36 -26.95
N LYS A 177 0.92 11.29 -26.82
CA LYS A 177 1.72 12.37 -26.23
C LYS A 177 2.03 13.41 -27.30
#